data_AF-A0A6H9SJK1-F1
#
_entry.id   AF-A0A6H9SJK1-F1
#
_cell.length_a   1.000
_cell.length_b   1.000
_cell.length_c   1.000
_cell.angle_alpha   90.00
_cell.angle_beta   90.00
_cell.angle_gamma   90.00
#
_symmetry.space_group_name_H-M   'P 1'
#
loop_
_entity.id
_entity.type
_entity.pdbx_description
1 polymer ?
#
loop_
_entity_poly.entity_id
_entity_poly.type
_entity_poly.pdbx_seq_one_letter_code
_entity_poly.pdbx_strand_id
1 'polypeptide(L)'
;APPPAAVPVATSGAQGATTAAPGGKPANVAPRDPAIRRVRPCVQDAACEHALFDLNRYYQKLRRKMPAHSAATLVRAQRAWVAFRDATAPLVGEEGRVDLIGARIATMKRLSETAGNQ
;
A
#
# COMPACT_ATOMS: atom_id res chain seq x y z
N ALA A 1 0.29 19.22 35.31
CA ALA A 1 0.82 19.12 33.94
C ALA A 1 -0.07 19.96 33.03
N PRO A 2 0.46 20.99 32.35
CA PRO A 2 -0.32 21.78 31.39
C PRO A 2 -0.47 21.05 30.03
N PRO A 3 -1.50 21.37 29.22
CA PRO A 3 -1.71 20.76 27.90
C PRO A 3 -0.77 21.34 26.82
N PRO A 4 -0.45 20.60 25.75
CA PRO A 4 0.35 21.12 24.65
C PRO A 4 -0.44 22.06 23.74
N ALA A 5 0.22 23.16 23.34
CA ALA A 5 -0.29 24.22 22.47
C ALA A 5 -0.57 23.75 21.03
N ALA A 6 -1.61 24.34 20.43
CA ALA A 6 -2.03 24.11 19.05
C ALA A 6 -1.04 24.70 18.04
N VAL A 7 -0.69 23.92 17.01
CA VAL A 7 0.09 24.35 15.84
C VAL A 7 -0.85 24.96 14.77
N PRO A 8 -0.52 26.12 14.18
CA PRO A 8 -1.36 26.72 13.14
C PRO A 8 -1.16 26.04 11.78
N VAL A 9 -2.29 25.79 11.12
CA VAL A 9 -2.39 25.35 9.72
C VAL A 9 -2.07 26.53 8.81
N ALA A 10 -1.04 26.42 7.98
CA ALA A 10 -0.76 27.38 6.92
C ALA A 10 -1.47 26.96 5.63
N THR A 11 -2.60 27.59 5.34
CA THR A 11 -3.17 27.67 3.99
C THR A 11 -2.65 28.94 3.32
N SER A 12 -1.73 28.79 2.35
CA SER A 12 -1.37 29.88 1.44
C SER A 12 -1.77 29.49 0.03
N GLY A 13 -2.70 30.28 -0.51
CA GLY A 13 -3.28 30.12 -1.84
C GLY A 13 -2.61 30.97 -2.91
N ALA A 14 -3.36 31.04 -4.01
CA ALA A 14 -3.28 31.99 -5.13
C ALA A 14 -2.09 31.85 -6.11
N GLN A 15 -2.43 31.17 -7.20
CA GLN A 15 -2.15 31.50 -8.60
C GLN A 15 -1.60 32.92 -8.84
N GLY A 16 -0.44 32.98 -9.48
CA GLY A 16 0.08 34.18 -10.15
C GLY A 16 0.73 33.75 -11.46
N ALA A 17 0.04 34.04 -12.57
CA ALA A 17 0.61 33.92 -13.91
C ALA A 17 1.45 35.17 -14.21
N THR A 18 2.70 35.01 -14.61
CA THR A 18 3.43 36.00 -15.42
C THR A 18 4.43 35.29 -16.34
N THR A 19 4.57 35.88 -17.52
CA THR A 19 5.17 35.39 -18.76
C THR A 19 6.71 35.43 -18.81
N ALA A 20 7.26 34.36 -19.39
CA ALA A 20 8.52 34.15 -20.14
C ALA A 20 9.68 35.16 -20.14
N ALA A 21 10.91 34.63 -19.92
CA ALA A 21 12.08 34.91 -20.76
C ALA A 21 13.04 33.70 -20.80
N PRO A 22 13.78 33.48 -21.91
CA PRO A 22 14.43 32.21 -22.24
C PRO A 22 15.93 32.22 -21.89
N GLY A 23 16.42 31.17 -21.25
CA GLY A 23 17.87 31.06 -21.00
C GLY A 23 18.25 30.19 -19.81
N GLY A 24 17.75 28.96 -19.76
CA GLY A 24 18.10 27.97 -18.75
C GLY A 24 18.47 26.66 -19.42
N LYS A 25 19.78 26.42 -19.56
CA LYS A 25 20.44 25.16 -19.91
C LYS A 25 19.59 23.96 -19.47
N PRO A 26 19.22 23.00 -20.36
CA PRO A 26 18.39 21.88 -19.95
C PRO A 26 19.17 21.11 -18.88
N ALA A 27 18.66 21.14 -17.65
CA ALA A 27 19.10 20.23 -16.63
C ALA A 27 18.85 18.83 -17.21
N ASN A 28 19.95 18.16 -17.54
CA ASN A 28 19.98 16.84 -18.13
C ASN A 28 19.14 15.91 -17.23
N VAL A 29 17.88 15.66 -17.60
CA VAL A 29 17.05 14.66 -16.96
C VAL A 29 17.72 13.35 -17.34
N ALA A 30 18.59 12.85 -16.47
CA ALA A 30 19.18 11.54 -16.62
C ALA A 30 18.04 10.55 -16.94
N PRO A 31 18.19 9.67 -17.96
CA PRO A 31 17.16 8.71 -18.29
C PRO A 31 16.81 7.94 -17.02
N ARG A 32 15.58 8.11 -16.52
CA ARG A 32 15.08 7.24 -15.45
C ARG A 32 15.17 5.84 -16.00
N ASP A 33 16.00 5.01 -15.38
CA ASP A 33 16.15 3.62 -15.74
C ASP A 33 14.75 3.00 -15.90
N PRO A 34 14.35 2.59 -17.12
CA PRO A 34 13.01 2.08 -17.38
C PRO A 34 12.71 0.81 -16.56
N ALA A 35 13.76 0.18 -15.99
CA ALA A 35 13.66 -1.00 -15.15
C ALA A 35 12.98 -0.77 -13.79
N ILE A 36 12.91 0.47 -13.28
CA ILE A 36 12.20 0.75 -12.02
C ILE A 36 11.12 1.80 -12.27
N ARG A 37 10.04 1.38 -12.92
CA ARG A 37 8.81 2.19 -12.95
C ARG A 37 8.32 2.36 -11.52
N ARG A 38 8.17 3.61 -11.08
CA ARG A 38 7.53 3.91 -9.79
C ARG A 38 6.09 3.44 -9.85
N VAL A 39 5.77 2.39 -9.11
CA VAL A 39 4.40 1.90 -8.98
C VAL A 39 3.58 2.95 -8.22
N ARG A 40 2.41 3.30 -8.72
CA ARG A 40 1.54 4.26 -8.03
C ARG A 40 1.08 3.69 -6.69
N PRO A 41 0.82 4.53 -5.68
CA PRO A 41 0.20 4.09 -4.44
C PRO A 41 -1.13 3.37 -4.70
N CYS A 42 -1.42 2.33 -3.92
CA CYS A 42 -2.63 1.51 -4.07
C CYS A 42 -3.92 2.36 -3.98
N VAL A 43 -3.93 3.40 -3.14
CA VAL A 43 -5.04 4.36 -3.00
C VAL A 43 -5.45 5.09 -4.29
N GLN A 44 -4.61 5.07 -5.32
CA GLN A 44 -4.91 5.69 -6.61
C GLN A 44 -5.43 4.71 -7.67
N ASP A 45 -5.59 3.44 -7.29
CA ASP A 45 -6.04 2.33 -8.12
C ASP A 45 -7.20 1.62 -7.42
N ALA A 46 -8.39 1.73 -8.00
CA ALA A 46 -9.61 1.17 -7.43
C ALA A 46 -9.56 -0.36 -7.29
N ALA A 47 -8.90 -1.07 -8.22
CA ALA A 47 -8.76 -2.51 -8.14
C ALA A 47 -7.85 -2.91 -6.99
N CYS A 48 -6.73 -2.19 -6.82
CA CYS A 48 -5.81 -2.39 -5.72
C CYS A 48 -6.46 -2.09 -4.36
N GLU A 49 -7.17 -0.97 -4.23
CA GLU A 49 -7.93 -0.60 -3.02
C GLU A 49 -8.96 -1.67 -2.64
N HIS A 50 -9.74 -2.12 -3.63
CA HIS A 50 -10.75 -3.16 -3.41
C HIS A 50 -10.12 -4.47 -2.93
N ALA A 51 -9.02 -4.89 -3.57
CA ALA A 51 -8.30 -6.09 -3.17
C ALA A 51 -7.69 -5.96 -1.75
N LEU A 52 -7.15 -4.80 -1.39
CA LEU A 52 -6.66 -4.53 -0.03
C LEU A 52 -7.76 -4.62 1.02
N PHE A 53 -8.93 -4.06 0.71
CA PHE A 53 -10.09 -4.12 1.58
C PHE A 53 -10.50 -5.58 1.86
N ASP A 54 -10.64 -6.38 0.80
CA ASP A 54 -11.00 -7.79 0.93
C ASP A 54 -9.94 -8.60 1.67
N LEU A 55 -8.65 -8.34 1.41
CA LEU A 55 -7.57 -8.98 2.14
C LEU A 55 -7.66 -8.69 3.65
N ASN A 56 -7.87 -7.43 4.03
CA ASN A 56 -8.00 -7.07 5.45
C ASN A 56 -9.25 -7.70 6.07
N ARG A 57 -10.37 -7.74 5.34
CA ARG A 57 -11.60 -8.42 5.76
C ARG A 57 -11.34 -9.90 6.09
N TYR A 58 -10.71 -10.66 5.20
CA TYR A 58 -10.43 -12.09 5.47
C TYR A 58 -9.35 -12.29 6.54
N TYR A 59 -8.34 -11.43 6.60
CA TYR A 59 -7.33 -11.45 7.66
C TYR A 59 -7.98 -11.29 9.04
N GLN A 60 -8.86 -10.30 9.22
CA GLN A 60 -9.56 -10.09 10.49
C GLN A 60 -10.52 -11.25 10.81
N LYS A 61 -11.22 -11.78 9.80
CA LYS A 61 -12.09 -12.96 9.96
C LYS A 61 -11.30 -14.17 10.47
N LEU A 62 -10.16 -14.48 9.84
CA LEU A 62 -9.28 -15.58 10.26
C LEU A 62 -8.72 -15.33 11.66
N ARG A 63 -8.24 -14.11 11.94
CA ARG A 63 -7.66 -13.76 13.24
C ARG A 63 -8.63 -13.96 14.41
N ARG A 64 -9.92 -13.68 14.22
CA ARG A 64 -10.96 -13.89 15.25
C ARG A 64 -11.25 -15.36 15.54
N LYS A 65 -10.94 -16.27 14.60
CA LYS A 65 -11.19 -17.71 14.71
C LYS A 65 -10.02 -18.49 15.32
N MET A 66 -8.88 -17.85 15.57
CA MET A 66 -7.66 -18.53 16.01
C MET A 66 -7.36 -18.31 17.50
N PRO A 67 -6.74 -19.29 18.16
CA PRO A 67 -6.11 -19.11 19.47
C PRO A 67 -5.02 -18.04 19.44
N ALA A 68 -4.76 -17.41 20.59
CA ALA A 68 -3.82 -16.28 20.71
C ALA A 68 -2.41 -16.58 20.16
N HIS A 69 -1.89 -17.80 20.41
CA HIS A 69 -0.57 -18.21 19.93
C HIS A 69 -0.52 -18.29 18.39
N SER A 70 -1.48 -18.97 17.77
CA SER A 70 -1.57 -19.09 16.30
C SER A 70 -1.86 -17.73 15.63
N ALA A 71 -2.63 -16.87 16.29
CA ALA A 71 -2.87 -15.51 15.83
C ALA A 71 -1.58 -14.67 15.76
N ALA A 72 -0.66 -14.84 16.71
CA ALA A 72 0.64 -14.17 16.65
C ALA A 72 1.46 -14.62 15.42
N THR A 73 1.41 -15.91 15.07
CA THR A 73 2.04 -16.44 13.86
C THR A 73 1.44 -15.83 12.59
N LEU A 74 0.10 -15.71 12.51
CA LEU A 74 -0.55 -15.04 11.38
C LEU A 74 -0.13 -13.58 11.24
N VAL A 75 -0.04 -12.83 12.34
CA VAL A 75 0.40 -11.42 12.30
C VAL A 75 1.81 -11.32 11.72
N ARG A 76 2.74 -12.18 12.16
CA ARG A 76 4.11 -12.21 11.63
C ARG A 76 4.14 -12.55 10.14
N ALA A 77 3.42 -13.60 9.73
CA ALA A 77 3.34 -14.03 8.35
C ALA A 77 2.74 -12.94 7.44
N GLN A 78 1.71 -12.23 7.92
CA GLN A 78 1.06 -11.18 7.15
C GLN A 78 1.97 -9.96 6.98
N ARG A 79 2.72 -9.57 8.03
CA ARG A 79 3.71 -8.48 7.94
C ARG A 79 4.81 -8.80 6.93
N ALA A 80 5.36 -10.01 7.00
CA ALA A 80 6.38 -10.46 6.05
C ALA A 80 5.85 -10.45 4.59
N TRP A 81 4.60 -10.88 4.39
CA TRP A 81 3.97 -10.85 3.08
C TRP A 81 3.76 -9.43 2.55
N VAL A 82 3.37 -8.47 3.39
CA VAL A 82 3.25 -7.05 2.99
C VAL A 82 4.60 -6.50 2.53
N ALA A 83 5.67 -6.76 3.29
CA ALA A 83 7.03 -6.36 2.90
C ALA A 83 7.45 -6.98 1.56
N PHE A 84 7.16 -8.27 1.35
CA PHE A 84 7.40 -8.95 0.07
C PHE A 84 6.64 -8.29 -1.08
N ARG A 85 5.34 -8.03 -0.94
CA ARG A 85 4.51 -7.36 -1.96
C ARG A 85 5.07 -5.99 -2.32
N ASP A 86 5.45 -5.20 -1.32
CA ASP A 86 5.94 -3.83 -1.54
C ASP A 86 7.32 -3.84 -2.21
N ALA A 87 8.21 -4.75 -1.82
CA ALA A 87 9.52 -4.93 -2.44
C ALA A 87 9.43 -5.44 -3.89
N THR A 88 8.41 -6.24 -4.21
CA THR A 88 8.21 -6.82 -5.56
C THR A 88 7.34 -5.96 -6.47
N ALA A 89 6.63 -4.95 -5.94
CA ALA A 89 5.74 -4.10 -6.72
C ALA A 89 6.41 -3.52 -7.99
N PRO A 90 7.65 -2.96 -7.95
CA PRO A 90 8.28 -2.43 -9.16
C PRO A 90 8.60 -3.49 -10.23
N LEU A 91 8.72 -4.76 -9.83
CA LEU A 91 9.03 -5.87 -10.73
C LEU A 91 7.78 -6.37 -11.47
N VAL A 92 6.63 -6.36 -10.81
CA VAL A 92 5.37 -6.92 -11.33
C VAL A 92 4.42 -5.87 -11.90
N GLY A 93 4.67 -4.59 -11.64
CA GLY A 93 3.79 -3.50 -12.04
C GLY A 93 2.50 -3.39 -11.21
N GLU A 94 1.53 -2.62 -11.69
CA GLU A 94 0.27 -2.36 -10.97
C GLU A 94 -0.66 -3.58 -11.00
N GLU A 95 -0.92 -4.14 -12.18
CA GLU A 95 -1.74 -5.35 -12.36
C GLU A 95 -1.17 -6.54 -11.59
N GLY A 96 0.13 -6.82 -11.74
CA GLY A 96 0.77 -7.92 -11.02
C GLY A 96 0.74 -7.74 -9.49
N ARG A 97 0.72 -6.50 -9.00
CA ARG A 97 0.52 -6.23 -7.56
C ARG A 97 -0.90 -6.59 -7.13
N VAL A 98 -1.92 -6.29 -7.94
CA VAL A 98 -3.31 -6.70 -7.69
C VAL A 98 -3.42 -8.23 -7.66
N ASP A 99 -2.77 -8.93 -8.58
CA ASP A 99 -2.74 -10.40 -8.62
C ASP A 99 -2.10 -11.01 -7.36
N LEU A 100 -0.98 -10.45 -6.90
CA LEU A 100 -0.34 -10.87 -5.64
C LEU A 100 -1.31 -10.73 -4.45
N ILE A 101 -2.08 -9.63 -4.40
CA ILE A 101 -3.10 -9.43 -3.37
C ILE A 101 -4.23 -10.46 -3.53
N GLY A 102 -4.72 -10.70 -4.76
CA GLY A 102 -5.74 -11.69 -5.08
C GLY A 102 -5.39 -13.11 -4.62
N ALA A 103 -4.16 -13.56 -4.90
CA ALA A 103 -3.67 -14.86 -4.44
C ALA A 103 -3.65 -14.97 -2.89
N ARG A 104 -3.28 -13.87 -2.22
CA ARG A 104 -3.30 -13.82 -0.75
C ARG A 104 -4.71 -13.84 -0.19
N ILE A 105 -5.67 -13.16 -0.83
CA ILE A 105 -7.10 -13.21 -0.47
C ILE A 105 -7.60 -14.65 -0.52
N ALA A 106 -7.34 -15.37 -1.62
CA ALA A 106 -7.77 -16.77 -1.77
C ALA A 106 -7.21 -17.66 -0.65
N THR A 107 -5.94 -17.45 -0.29
CA THR A 107 -5.28 -18.14 0.83
C THR A 107 -5.97 -17.83 2.16
N MET A 108 -6.19 -16.54 2.47
CA MET A 108 -6.83 -16.10 3.72
C MET A 108 -8.27 -16.58 3.84
N LYS A 109 -9.02 -16.55 2.74
CA LYS A 109 -10.40 -17.05 2.67
C LYS A 109 -10.43 -18.53 3.05
N ARG A 110 -9.64 -19.36 2.37
CA ARG A 110 -9.55 -20.80 2.64
C ARG A 110 -9.20 -21.08 4.10
N LEU A 111 -8.16 -20.43 4.63
CA LEU A 111 -7.77 -20.56 6.04
C LEU A 111 -8.92 -20.14 6.97
N SER A 112 -9.64 -19.06 6.65
CA SER A 112 -10.77 -18.59 7.46
C SER A 112 -11.97 -19.53 7.45
N GLU A 113 -12.12 -20.35 6.41
CA GLU A 113 -13.17 -21.37 6.28
C GLU A 113 -12.79 -22.64 7.04
N THR A 114 -11.49 -22.97 7.11
CA THR A 114 -10.97 -24.13 7.86
C THR A 114 -10.79 -23.85 9.36
N ALA A 115 -10.43 -22.63 9.74
CA ALA A 115 -10.19 -22.27 11.14
C ALA A 115 -11.49 -22.30 11.97
N GLY A 116 -11.42 -22.94 13.15
CA GLY A 116 -12.54 -23.10 14.07
C GLY A 116 -13.42 -24.33 13.83
N ASN A 117 -13.02 -25.25 12.94
CA ASN A 117 -13.73 -26.51 12.68
C ASN A 117 -13.18 -27.69 13.51
N GLN A 118 -12.73 -27.43 14.74
CA GLN A 118 -12.26 -28.46 15.68
C GLN A 118 -13.07 -28.38 16.96
#